data_AF-A0A7X7UJ47-F1
#
_entry.id   AF-A0A7X7UJ47-F1
#
_cell.length_a   1.000
_cell.length_b   1.000
_cell.length_c   1.000
_cell.angle_alpha   90.00
_cell.angle_beta   90.00
_cell.angle_gamma   90.00
#
_symmetry.space_group_name_H-M   'P 1'
#
loop_
_entity.id
_entity.type
_entity.pdbx_description
1 polymer ?
#
loop_
_entity_poly.entity_id
_entity_poly.type
_entity_poly.pdbx_seq_one_letter_code
_entity_poly.pdbx_strand_id
1 'polypeptide(L)'
;MKGRLYLLIFPIVLGCMKDYSDDDYQSDIIPDEVAHKKGYIQYLTPPNNFKAVTGWITAIHDKRSPEDSWIEIDYIRIYARFNGSDKLLSKNEYNDGIAEGGLFMRQPWFGSNYNIPIPYEFSSSGCLILRTSSKPDNVWHVWNKQWPRAVVPPNIERCWLEVKCRITGSALIQLGLDYWREPTSFYAGYNVNNIEAGVSDWYFKSGEWVILDFAKP
;
A
#
# COMPACT_ATOMS: atom_id res chain seq x y z
N MET A 1 -75.20 24.00 -1.46
CA MET A 1 -74.33 22.80 -1.46
C MET A 1 -73.03 23.17 -2.15
N LYS A 2 -71.92 23.26 -1.42
CA LYS A 2 -70.59 23.60 -1.95
C LYS A 2 -69.68 22.39 -1.74
N GLY A 3 -69.31 21.71 -2.83
CA GLY A 3 -68.38 20.58 -2.81
C GLY A 3 -66.94 21.06 -2.65
N ARG A 4 -66.19 20.44 -1.73
CA ARG A 4 -64.75 20.65 -1.56
C ARG A 4 -63.99 19.67 -2.46
N LEU A 5 -63.13 20.20 -3.32
CA LEU A 5 -62.18 19.45 -4.13
C LEU A 5 -60.94 19.15 -3.28
N TYR A 6 -60.59 17.87 -3.10
CA TYR A 6 -59.35 17.47 -2.43
C TYR A 6 -58.25 17.29 -3.47
N LEU A 7 -57.17 18.06 -3.32
CA LEU A 7 -55.96 17.94 -4.15
C LEU A 7 -55.05 16.88 -3.52
N LEU A 8 -54.91 15.73 -4.19
CA LEU A 8 -53.95 14.69 -3.84
C LEU A 8 -52.59 15.06 -4.44
N ILE A 9 -51.61 15.32 -3.56
CA ILE A 9 -50.21 15.53 -3.95
C ILE A 9 -49.49 14.18 -3.85
N PHE A 10 -49.05 13.64 -4.99
CA PHE A 10 -48.13 12.50 -5.03
C PHE A 10 -46.69 13.02 -4.92
N PRO A 11 -45.87 12.54 -3.96
CA PRO A 11 -44.44 12.82 -3.99
C PRO A 11 -43.79 12.02 -5.13
N ILE A 12 -43.22 12.74 -6.10
CA ILE A 12 -42.31 12.17 -7.08
C ILE A 12 -41.02 11.83 -6.34
N VAL A 13 -40.77 10.53 -6.14
CA VAL A 13 -39.48 10.03 -5.68
C VAL A 13 -38.49 10.25 -6.83
N LEU A 14 -37.65 11.27 -6.71
CA LEU A 14 -36.45 11.40 -7.56
C LEU A 14 -35.51 10.26 -7.15
N GLY A 15 -35.53 9.18 -7.93
CA GLY A 15 -34.48 8.17 -7.86
C GLY A 15 -33.17 8.78 -8.31
N CYS A 16 -32.19 8.84 -7.40
CA CYS A 16 -30.79 8.98 -7.80
C CYS A 16 -30.38 7.68 -8.48
N MET A 17 -30.56 7.59 -9.81
CA MET A 17 -29.74 6.71 -10.62
C MET A 17 -28.36 7.33 -10.70
N LYS A 18 -27.35 6.62 -10.20
CA LYS A 18 -25.96 6.84 -10.60
C LYS A 18 -25.36 5.47 -10.91
N ASP A 19 -25.74 4.94 -12.07
CA ASP A 19 -24.96 3.95 -12.78
C ASP A 19 -23.87 4.70 -13.53
N TYR A 20 -22.61 4.53 -13.13
CA TYR A 20 -21.45 4.62 -14.02
C TYR A 20 -20.37 3.68 -13.48
N SER A 21 -19.94 2.76 -14.33
CA SER A 21 -18.92 1.74 -14.10
C SER A 21 -17.54 2.37 -13.81
N ASP A 22 -17.06 2.21 -12.58
CA ASP A 22 -15.81 2.79 -12.04
C ASP A 22 -14.50 2.11 -12.53
N ASP A 23 -14.57 1.05 -13.34
CA ASP A 23 -13.37 0.26 -13.66
C ASP A 23 -12.47 0.85 -14.75
N ASP A 24 -12.98 1.75 -15.62
CA ASP A 24 -12.24 2.26 -16.79
C ASP A 24 -11.51 3.58 -16.51
N TYR A 25 -11.92 4.33 -15.48
CA TYR A 25 -11.33 5.64 -15.16
C TYR A 25 -10.05 5.55 -14.30
N GLN A 26 -9.85 4.44 -13.58
CA GLN A 26 -8.64 4.26 -12.76
C GLN A 26 -7.43 3.77 -13.55
N SER A 27 -7.64 3.04 -14.66
CA SER A 27 -6.51 2.49 -15.44
C SER A 27 -5.65 3.58 -16.08
N ASP A 28 -6.24 4.73 -16.42
CA ASP A 28 -5.52 5.86 -16.98
C ASP A 28 -4.67 6.60 -15.96
N ILE A 29 -4.87 6.41 -14.65
CA ILE A 29 -4.07 7.09 -13.62
C ILE A 29 -2.82 6.28 -13.27
N ILE A 30 -2.81 4.97 -13.51
CA ILE A 30 -1.69 4.08 -13.18
C ILE A 30 -0.69 4.06 -14.36
N PRO A 31 0.58 4.46 -14.15
CA PRO A 31 1.58 4.45 -15.24
C PRO A 31 1.77 3.07 -15.86
N ASP A 32 1.98 3.01 -17.17
CA ASP A 32 2.06 1.75 -17.92
C ASP A 32 3.24 0.86 -17.49
N GLU A 33 4.32 1.46 -17.00
CA GLU A 33 5.55 0.77 -16.62
C GLU A 33 5.51 0.07 -15.26
N VAL A 34 4.42 0.20 -14.48
CA VAL A 34 4.34 -0.46 -13.16
C VAL A 34 4.26 -2.00 -13.32
N ALA A 35 4.87 -2.75 -12.39
CA ALA A 35 4.81 -4.22 -12.43
C ALA A 35 3.38 -4.77 -12.29
N HIS A 36 2.60 -4.20 -11.37
CA HIS A 36 1.25 -4.65 -11.05
C HIS A 36 0.27 -3.51 -11.18
N LYS A 37 -0.52 -3.50 -12.27
CA LYS A 37 -1.57 -2.49 -12.49
C LYS A 37 -2.77 -2.66 -11.56
N LYS A 38 -3.02 -3.89 -11.08
CA LYS A 38 -4.12 -4.21 -10.17
C LYS A 38 -3.59 -4.98 -8.98
N GLY A 39 -4.28 -4.81 -7.85
CA GLY A 39 -4.06 -5.60 -6.66
C GLY A 39 -4.39 -7.07 -6.89
N TYR A 40 -3.70 -7.93 -6.14
CA TYR A 40 -3.98 -9.35 -6.11
C TYR A 40 -3.47 -9.96 -4.81
N ILE A 41 -4.07 -11.07 -4.41
CA ILE A 41 -3.63 -11.86 -3.26
C ILE A 41 -3.29 -13.25 -3.77
N GLN A 42 -2.01 -13.62 -3.65
CA GLN A 42 -1.53 -14.96 -3.96
C GLN A 42 -1.53 -15.84 -2.71
N TYR A 43 -1.12 -15.28 -1.57
CA TYR A 43 -0.96 -16.01 -0.31
C TYR A 43 -1.51 -15.18 0.85
N LEU A 44 -2.60 -15.64 1.47
CA LEU A 44 -3.06 -15.08 2.75
C LEU A 44 -2.18 -15.55 3.92
N THR A 45 -1.58 -16.73 3.80
CA THR A 45 -0.71 -17.37 4.80
C THR A 45 0.61 -17.78 4.15
N PRO A 46 1.72 -17.86 4.90
CA PRO A 46 2.99 -18.32 4.35
C PRO A 46 2.85 -19.69 3.67
N PRO A 47 3.34 -19.86 2.43
CA PRO A 47 3.45 -21.18 1.83
C PRO A 47 4.47 -22.05 2.59
N ASN A 48 4.44 -23.36 2.34
CA ASN A 48 5.28 -24.33 3.06
C ASN A 48 6.76 -23.91 3.09
N ASN A 49 7.35 -23.93 4.29
CA ASN A 49 8.75 -23.56 4.59
C ASN A 49 9.07 -22.05 4.54
N PHE A 50 8.06 -21.18 4.50
CA PHE A 50 8.22 -19.75 4.76
C PHE A 50 7.72 -19.43 6.18
N LYS A 51 8.56 -18.77 6.97
CA LYS A 51 8.35 -18.57 8.42
C LYS A 51 8.43 -17.12 8.86
N ALA A 52 8.74 -16.22 7.95
CA ALA A 52 8.85 -14.80 8.24
C ALA A 52 8.09 -13.97 7.22
N VAL A 53 7.82 -12.72 7.58
CA VAL A 53 7.06 -11.78 6.75
C VAL A 53 7.68 -10.39 6.78
N THR A 54 7.61 -9.71 5.64
CA THR A 54 7.99 -8.31 5.45
C THR A 54 6.86 -7.60 4.72
N GLY A 55 6.44 -6.47 5.25
CA GLY A 55 5.51 -5.55 4.63
C GLY A 55 6.28 -4.43 3.98
N TRP A 56 5.86 -4.07 2.78
CA TRP A 56 6.53 -3.06 1.99
C TRP A 56 5.52 -2.14 1.35
N ILE A 57 6.00 -0.97 0.98
CA ILE A 57 5.30 -0.03 0.11
C ILE A 57 6.16 0.27 -1.09
N THR A 58 5.49 0.55 -2.20
CA THR A 58 6.08 1.11 -3.39
C THR A 58 5.42 2.45 -3.64
N ALA A 59 6.22 3.51 -3.71
CA ALA A 59 5.74 4.85 -4.02
C ALA A 59 6.42 5.43 -5.27
N ILE A 60 5.65 6.15 -6.08
CA ILE A 60 6.13 6.83 -7.29
C ILE A 60 5.44 8.19 -7.44
N HIS A 61 6.03 9.04 -8.27
CA HIS A 61 5.38 10.26 -8.76
C HIS A 61 4.83 10.01 -10.16
N ASP A 62 3.59 10.39 -10.44
CA ASP A 62 3.09 10.41 -11.82
C ASP A 62 3.74 11.54 -12.63
N LYS A 63 4.62 11.15 -13.55
CA LYS A 63 5.43 12.04 -14.40
C LYS A 63 4.62 12.84 -15.42
N ARG A 64 3.33 12.54 -15.59
CA ARG A 64 2.43 13.33 -16.44
C ARG A 64 1.97 14.62 -15.75
N SER A 65 2.13 14.70 -14.43
CA SER A 65 1.80 15.87 -13.63
C SER A 65 3.07 16.69 -13.35
N PRO A 66 3.04 18.02 -13.55
CA PRO A 66 4.15 18.89 -13.17
C PRO A 66 4.18 19.24 -11.67
N GLU A 67 3.11 18.94 -10.94
CA GLU A 67 2.95 19.29 -9.53
C GLU A 67 3.89 18.50 -8.62
N ASP A 68 4.39 19.15 -7.57
CA ASP A 68 5.12 18.46 -6.52
C ASP A 68 4.26 17.41 -5.83
N SER A 69 4.90 16.32 -5.44
CA SER A 69 4.22 15.19 -4.81
C SER A 69 5.09 14.53 -3.77
N TRP A 70 4.43 14.07 -2.70
CA TRP A 70 5.07 13.35 -1.63
C TRP A 70 4.06 12.51 -0.85
N ILE A 71 4.60 11.60 -0.05
CA ILE A 71 3.83 10.76 0.86
C ILE A 71 4.39 10.93 2.26
N GLU A 72 3.53 11.25 3.21
CA GLU A 72 3.84 11.22 4.64
C GLU A 72 3.32 9.92 5.22
N ILE A 73 4.14 9.22 6.00
CA ILE A 73 3.83 7.91 6.57
C ILE A 73 4.01 7.98 8.08
N ASP A 74 2.93 7.73 8.80
CA ASP A 74 2.91 7.65 10.26
C ASP A 74 3.43 6.28 10.70
N TYR A 75 2.87 5.20 10.13
CA TYR A 75 3.34 3.85 10.42
C TYR A 75 3.17 2.87 9.27
N ILE A 76 3.97 1.81 9.33
CA ILE A 76 3.76 0.54 8.62
C ILE A 76 3.67 -0.57 9.67
N ARG A 77 2.57 -1.35 9.66
CA ARG A 77 2.32 -2.41 10.63
C ARG A 77 1.88 -3.69 9.95
N ILE A 78 2.50 -4.81 10.34
CA ILE A 78 2.08 -6.14 9.91
C ILE A 78 1.30 -6.79 11.05
N TYR A 79 0.16 -7.36 10.69
CA TYR A 79 -0.66 -8.13 11.59
C TYR A 79 -0.84 -9.56 11.09
N ALA A 80 -1.25 -10.45 11.99
CA ALA A 80 -1.75 -11.76 11.64
C ALA A 80 -2.94 -12.15 12.52
N ARG A 81 -3.82 -12.99 11.98
CA ARG A 81 -4.96 -13.56 12.71
C ARG A 81 -4.64 -15.00 13.09
N PHE A 82 -4.81 -15.34 14.36
CA PHE A 82 -4.62 -16.69 14.88
C PHE A 82 -5.71 -16.98 15.91
N ASN A 83 -6.47 -18.05 15.70
CA ASN A 83 -7.60 -18.45 16.54
C ASN A 83 -8.61 -17.31 16.73
N GLY A 84 -8.98 -16.63 15.64
CA GLY A 84 -9.92 -15.51 15.63
C GLY A 84 -9.42 -14.22 16.29
N SER A 85 -8.15 -14.17 16.71
CA SER A 85 -7.56 -12.99 17.36
C SER A 85 -6.48 -12.33 16.49
N ASP A 86 -6.57 -11.01 16.37
CA ASP A 86 -5.62 -10.19 15.62
C ASP A 86 -4.41 -9.84 16.48
N LYS A 87 -3.20 -10.07 15.94
CA LYS A 87 -1.92 -9.82 16.62
C LYS A 87 -1.01 -8.98 15.74
N LEU A 88 -0.43 -7.94 16.33
CA LEU A 88 0.64 -7.16 15.70
C LEU A 88 1.93 -7.99 15.68
N LEU A 89 2.48 -8.25 14.50
CA LEU A 89 3.73 -9.00 14.32
C LEU A 89 4.95 -8.08 14.25
N SER A 90 4.82 -6.94 13.57
CA SER A 90 5.90 -5.97 13.42
C SER A 90 5.35 -4.58 13.13
N LYS A 91 6.13 -3.55 13.47
CA LYS A 91 5.78 -2.15 13.30
C LYS A 91 7.01 -1.29 13.03
N ASN A 92 6.82 -0.27 12.19
CA ASN A 92 7.66 0.92 12.13
C ASN A 92 6.75 2.13 12.35
N GLU A 93 7.03 2.91 13.39
CA GLU A 93 6.28 4.13 13.76
C GLU A 93 7.05 5.41 13.39
N TYR A 94 8.23 5.28 12.79
CA TYR A 94 9.15 6.32 12.28
C TYR A 94 9.53 7.48 13.23
N ASN A 95 9.03 7.48 14.46
CA ASN A 95 9.33 8.45 15.51
C ASN A 95 10.79 8.39 16.00
N ASP A 96 11.51 7.33 15.66
CA ASP A 96 12.95 7.17 15.89
C ASP A 96 13.82 7.74 14.75
N GLY A 97 13.21 8.23 13.66
CA GLY A 97 13.93 8.74 12.50
C GLY A 97 14.62 7.64 11.69
N ILE A 98 14.19 6.39 11.81
CA ILE A 98 14.79 5.25 11.12
C ILE A 98 13.80 4.68 10.10
N ALA A 99 14.24 4.62 8.85
CA ALA A 99 13.50 3.97 7.76
C ALA A 99 14.46 3.12 6.93
N GLU A 100 13.87 2.15 6.24
CA GLU A 100 14.63 1.22 5.41
C GLU A 100 13.91 0.94 4.11
N GLY A 101 14.70 0.63 3.09
CA GLY A 101 14.24 0.72 1.73
C GLY A 101 15.37 0.98 0.77
N GLY A 102 15.03 1.01 -0.51
CA GLY A 102 15.91 1.42 -1.59
C GLY A 102 15.16 2.21 -2.65
N LEU A 103 15.87 3.10 -3.33
CA LEU A 103 15.42 3.67 -4.60
C LEU A 103 15.88 2.75 -5.73
N PHE A 104 14.90 2.18 -6.42
CA PHE A 104 15.15 1.31 -7.58
C PHE A 104 14.90 2.06 -8.86
N MET A 105 15.44 1.53 -9.95
CA MET A 105 15.16 2.01 -11.30
C MET A 105 13.69 1.76 -11.65
N ARG A 106 13.01 2.78 -12.19
CA ARG A 106 11.63 2.68 -12.65
C ARG A 106 11.50 2.10 -14.06
N GLN A 107 12.49 2.34 -14.93
CA GLN A 107 12.49 1.85 -16.31
C GLN A 107 13.85 1.24 -16.69
N PRO A 108 13.94 -0.09 -16.90
CA PRO A 108 12.89 -1.07 -16.63
C PRO A 108 12.56 -1.17 -15.14
N TRP A 109 11.32 -1.51 -14.82
CA TRP A 109 10.79 -1.55 -13.45
C TRP A 109 11.54 -2.60 -12.60
N PHE A 110 12.21 -2.15 -11.52
CA PHE A 110 13.15 -2.97 -10.75
C PHE A 110 14.18 -3.71 -11.63
N GLY A 111 14.63 -3.09 -12.73
CA GLY A 111 15.46 -3.70 -13.76
C GLY A 111 16.71 -4.44 -13.27
N SER A 112 17.17 -4.14 -12.07
CA SER A 112 18.11 -4.97 -11.31
C SER A 112 17.85 -4.83 -9.81
N ASN A 113 18.49 -5.69 -9.00
CA ASN A 113 18.47 -5.54 -7.54
C ASN A 113 19.37 -4.40 -7.03
N TYR A 114 20.07 -3.69 -7.94
CA TYR A 114 20.83 -2.51 -7.56
C TYR A 114 19.86 -1.38 -7.18
N ASN A 115 20.09 -0.81 -6.01
CA ASN A 115 19.36 0.33 -5.50
C ASN A 115 20.33 1.31 -4.84
N ILE A 116 19.90 2.55 -4.72
CA ILE A 116 20.60 3.57 -3.94
C ILE A 116 19.80 3.89 -2.68
N PRO A 117 20.44 4.44 -1.63
CA PRO A 117 19.74 4.85 -0.42
C PRO A 117 18.61 5.84 -0.72
N ILE A 118 17.50 5.68 -0.02
CA ILE A 118 16.39 6.64 -0.05
C ILE A 118 16.83 7.90 0.71
N PRO A 119 16.63 9.11 0.16
CA PRO A 119 16.87 10.36 0.87
C PRO A 119 15.69 10.61 1.84
N TYR A 120 15.65 9.86 2.94
CA TYR A 120 14.58 9.98 3.92
C TYR A 120 14.54 11.36 4.54
N GLU A 121 13.33 11.89 4.66
CA GLU A 121 13.02 13.04 5.48
C GLU A 121 12.06 12.62 6.60
N PHE A 122 12.17 13.26 7.75
CA PHE A 122 11.28 13.02 8.87
C PHE A 122 10.69 14.34 9.32
N SER A 123 9.37 14.37 9.48
CA SER A 123 8.67 15.52 10.08
C SER A 123 9.02 15.65 11.56
N SER A 124 8.84 16.85 12.12
CA SER A 124 8.99 17.08 13.57
C SER A 124 7.99 16.27 14.40
N SER A 125 6.90 15.79 13.80
CA SER A 125 5.91 14.90 14.43
C SER A 125 6.27 13.41 14.35
N GLY A 126 7.41 13.04 13.76
CA GLY A 126 7.88 11.65 13.70
C GLY A 126 7.36 10.84 12.52
N CYS A 127 6.78 11.46 11.49
CA CYS A 127 6.36 10.78 10.26
C CYS A 127 7.49 10.76 9.23
N LEU A 128 7.64 9.64 8.53
CA LEU A 128 8.51 9.50 7.36
C LEU A 128 7.93 10.27 6.16
N ILE A 129 8.75 10.99 5.42
CA ILE A 129 8.37 11.73 4.21
C ILE A 129 9.14 11.20 3.01
N LEU A 130 8.39 10.79 1.99
CA LEU A 130 8.91 10.38 0.69
C LEU A 130 8.61 11.48 -0.33
N ARG A 131 9.59 12.32 -0.68
CA ARG A 131 9.43 13.34 -1.72
C ARG A 131 9.52 12.72 -3.11
N THR A 132 8.47 12.03 -3.53
CA THR A 132 8.44 11.24 -4.77
C THR A 132 8.75 12.07 -6.02
N SER A 133 8.33 13.35 -6.10
CA SER A 133 8.67 14.22 -7.24
C SER A 133 10.16 14.57 -7.34
N SER A 134 10.94 14.44 -6.26
CA SER A 134 12.39 14.74 -6.27
C SER A 134 13.22 13.67 -7.00
N LYS A 135 12.67 12.45 -7.15
CA LYS A 135 13.28 11.30 -7.83
C LYS A 135 12.22 10.61 -8.70
N PRO A 136 11.71 11.25 -9.76
CA PRO A 136 10.54 10.77 -10.50
C PRO A 136 10.81 9.51 -11.33
N ASP A 137 12.08 9.25 -11.66
CA ASP A 137 12.54 8.06 -12.39
C ASP A 137 12.92 6.88 -11.47
N ASN A 138 12.62 7.01 -10.16
CA ASN A 138 12.86 5.96 -9.18
C ASN A 138 11.56 5.41 -8.60
N VAL A 139 11.63 4.14 -8.22
CA VAL A 139 10.64 3.47 -7.39
C VAL A 139 11.10 3.56 -5.94
N TRP A 140 10.30 4.21 -5.10
CA TRP A 140 10.57 4.32 -3.67
C TRP A 140 10.04 3.07 -2.98
N HIS A 141 10.92 2.09 -2.73
CA HIS A 141 10.52 0.82 -2.14
C HIS A 141 10.97 0.76 -0.69
N VAL A 142 10.03 1.01 0.23
CA VAL A 142 10.25 1.08 1.68
C VAL A 142 9.68 -0.17 2.31
N TRP A 143 10.39 -0.80 3.24
CA TRP A 143 9.90 -1.98 3.95
C TRP A 143 10.01 -1.81 5.45
N ASN A 144 9.23 -2.58 6.19
CA ASN A 144 9.28 -2.58 7.65
C ASN A 144 10.45 -3.45 8.17
N LYS A 145 11.07 -2.99 9.26
CA LYS A 145 12.23 -3.51 10.00
C LYS A 145 13.05 -4.62 9.31
N GLN A 146 14.23 -4.27 8.82
CA GLN A 146 15.32 -5.15 8.41
C GLN A 146 15.89 -5.69 9.70
N TRP A 147 15.56 -6.96 9.89
CA TRP A 147 16.49 -7.91 10.45
C TRP A 147 16.50 -8.02 11.99
N PRO A 148 16.21 -9.24 12.50
CA PRO A 148 15.50 -10.31 11.80
C PRO A 148 14.09 -9.84 11.41
N ARG A 149 13.55 -10.39 10.31
CA ARG A 149 12.16 -10.15 9.90
C ARG A 149 11.17 -10.68 10.94
N ALA A 150 9.93 -10.24 10.85
CA ALA A 150 8.87 -10.70 11.74
C ALA A 150 8.62 -12.20 11.55
N VAL A 151 8.68 -12.98 12.63
CA VAL A 151 8.32 -14.40 12.60
C VAL A 151 6.81 -14.52 12.48
N VAL A 152 6.34 -15.35 11.54
CA VAL A 152 4.93 -15.69 11.41
C VAL A 152 4.64 -16.92 12.28
N PRO A 153 3.69 -16.85 13.23
CA PRO A 153 3.29 -18.01 14.00
C PRO A 153 2.74 -19.13 13.09
N PRO A 154 2.90 -20.41 13.47
CA PRO A 154 2.27 -21.51 12.73
C PRO A 154 0.73 -21.42 12.83
N ASN A 155 0.04 -21.97 11.84
CA ASN A 155 -1.43 -22.09 11.79
C ASN A 155 -2.18 -20.77 11.89
N ILE A 156 -1.61 -19.67 11.37
CA ILE A 156 -2.35 -18.42 11.20
C ILE A 156 -3.42 -18.55 10.11
N GLU A 157 -4.46 -17.74 10.22
CA GLU A 157 -5.53 -17.63 9.23
C GLU A 157 -5.16 -16.67 8.10
N ARG A 158 -4.41 -15.61 8.42
CA ARG A 158 -3.84 -14.67 7.44
C ARG A 158 -2.80 -13.72 8.04
N CYS A 159 -1.99 -13.10 7.18
CA CYS A 159 -1.29 -11.84 7.45
C CYS A 159 -1.88 -10.70 6.63
N TRP A 160 -1.78 -9.47 7.15
CA TRP A 160 -2.10 -8.26 6.39
C TRP A 160 -1.16 -7.12 6.79
N LEU A 161 -1.11 -6.12 5.92
CA LEU A 161 -0.35 -4.89 6.13
C LEU A 161 -1.32 -3.73 6.34
N GLU A 162 -1.02 -2.86 7.30
CA GLU A 162 -1.66 -1.57 7.46
C GLU A 162 -0.62 -0.46 7.37
N VAL A 163 -0.95 0.58 6.60
CA VAL A 163 -0.13 1.77 6.46
C VAL A 163 -0.99 2.99 6.70
N LYS A 164 -0.61 3.82 7.68
CA LYS A 164 -1.25 5.11 7.88
C LYS A 164 -0.40 6.19 7.21
N CYS A 165 -0.98 6.85 6.21
CA CYS A 165 -0.27 7.83 5.40
C CYS A 165 -1.16 9.00 4.97
N ARG A 166 -0.54 10.03 4.42
CA ARG A 166 -1.18 11.13 3.69
C ARG A 166 -0.49 11.27 2.33
N ILE A 167 -1.28 11.24 1.26
CA ILE A 167 -0.79 11.30 -0.12
C ILE A 167 -1.08 12.69 -0.67
N THR A 168 -0.02 13.40 -1.08
CA THR A 168 -0.10 14.77 -1.62
C THR A 168 0.35 14.83 -3.08
N GLY A 169 -0.31 15.69 -3.86
CA GLY A 169 0.00 15.88 -5.27
C GLY A 169 -0.33 14.64 -6.10
N SER A 170 0.54 14.35 -7.07
CA SER A 170 0.43 13.21 -7.99
C SER A 170 1.25 11.98 -7.54
N ALA A 171 1.43 11.80 -6.23
CA ALA A 171 2.07 10.61 -5.69
C ALA A 171 1.11 9.42 -5.73
N LEU A 172 1.65 8.24 -5.99
CA LEU A 172 0.94 6.97 -5.96
C LEU A 172 1.64 6.03 -4.98
N ILE A 173 0.86 5.21 -4.28
CA ILE A 173 1.39 4.17 -3.38
C ILE A 173 0.69 2.84 -3.61
N GLN A 174 1.46 1.76 -3.59
CA GLN A 174 1.00 0.39 -3.56
C GLN A 174 1.61 -0.31 -2.35
N LEU A 175 0.82 -1.14 -1.68
CA LEU A 175 1.23 -1.90 -0.51
C LEU A 175 1.46 -3.35 -0.90
N GLY A 176 2.33 -4.06 -0.21
CA GLY A 176 2.51 -5.49 -0.42
C GLY A 176 3.14 -6.21 0.75
N LEU A 177 3.10 -7.53 0.68
CA LEU A 177 3.74 -8.42 1.65
C LEU A 177 4.60 -9.45 0.91
N ASP A 178 5.76 -9.74 1.49
CA ASP A 178 6.61 -10.86 1.09
C ASP A 178 6.71 -11.84 2.26
N TYR A 179 6.56 -13.12 1.96
CA TYR A 179 6.96 -14.17 2.88
C TYR A 179 8.41 -14.57 2.65
N TRP A 180 9.13 -14.86 3.72
CA TRP A 180 10.54 -15.24 3.72
C TRP A 180 10.75 -16.62 4.36
N ARG A 181 11.70 -17.40 3.83
CA ARG A 181 12.02 -18.74 4.35
C ARG A 181 12.30 -18.71 5.84
N GLU A 182 13.25 -17.87 6.22
CA GLU A 182 13.63 -17.63 7.60
C GLU A 182 13.70 -16.12 7.87
N PRO A 183 13.58 -15.69 9.14
CA PRO A 183 13.74 -14.28 9.52
C PRO A 183 15.06 -13.65 9.07
N THR A 184 16.08 -14.49 8.91
CA THR A 184 17.46 -14.14 8.55
C THR A 184 17.86 -14.63 7.15
N SER A 185 16.90 -14.91 6.25
CA SER A 185 17.24 -15.22 4.87
C SER A 185 17.63 -13.95 4.12
N PHE A 186 18.78 -13.97 3.43
CA PHE A 186 19.15 -12.90 2.49
C PHE A 186 18.36 -13.06 1.18
N TYR A 187 18.18 -11.95 0.45
CA TYR A 187 17.65 -12.02 -0.91
C TYR A 187 18.60 -12.87 -1.77
N ALA A 188 18.04 -13.82 -2.50
CA ALA A 188 18.80 -14.78 -3.31
C ALA A 188 18.20 -14.95 -4.72
N GLY A 189 17.45 -13.94 -5.18
CA GLY A 189 16.66 -14.01 -6.40
C GLY A 189 15.17 -14.25 -6.11
N TYR A 190 14.36 -13.95 -7.11
CA TYR A 190 12.91 -14.05 -7.07
C TYR A 190 12.44 -15.48 -6.74
N ASN A 191 11.50 -15.62 -5.81
CA ASN A 191 10.94 -16.90 -5.37
C ASN A 191 11.96 -17.91 -4.80
N VAL A 192 13.17 -17.47 -4.44
CA VAL A 192 14.19 -18.34 -3.83
C VAL A 192 14.05 -18.35 -2.31
N ASN A 193 14.27 -17.18 -1.69
CA ASN A 193 14.20 -16.99 -0.24
C ASN A 193 13.04 -16.11 0.20
N ASN A 194 12.52 -15.30 -0.71
CA ASN A 194 11.28 -14.54 -0.55
C ASN A 194 10.29 -14.95 -1.63
N ILE A 195 9.00 -14.82 -1.33
CA ILE A 195 7.90 -14.99 -2.27
C ILE A 195 6.86 -13.91 -1.99
N GLU A 196 6.40 -13.25 -3.04
CA GLU A 196 5.39 -12.20 -2.93
C GLU A 196 4.05 -12.83 -2.52
N ALA A 197 3.47 -12.33 -1.43
CA ALA A 197 2.15 -12.72 -0.95
C ALA A 197 1.03 -12.05 -1.75
N GLY A 198 1.32 -10.88 -2.32
CA GLY A 198 0.44 -10.09 -3.15
C GLY A 198 0.66 -8.60 -2.91
N VAL A 199 -0.13 -7.81 -3.63
CA VAL A 199 -0.08 -6.34 -3.61
C VAL A 199 -1.49 -5.76 -3.57
N SER A 200 -1.66 -4.58 -2.99
CA SER A 200 -2.91 -3.83 -3.05
C SER A 200 -3.14 -3.23 -4.44
N ASP A 201 -4.34 -2.69 -4.67
CA ASP A 201 -4.49 -1.68 -5.73
C ASP A 201 -3.63 -0.45 -5.42
N TRP A 202 -3.45 0.40 -6.43
CA TRP A 202 -2.79 1.69 -6.26
C TRP A 202 -3.72 2.67 -5.55
N TYR A 203 -3.16 3.40 -4.58
CA TYR A 203 -3.83 4.49 -3.90
C TYR A 203 -3.27 5.84 -4.37
N PHE A 204 -4.14 6.83 -4.36
CA PHE A 204 -3.89 8.17 -4.91
C PHE A 204 -4.18 9.23 -3.85
N LYS A 205 -4.00 10.50 -4.22
CA LYS A 205 -4.19 11.68 -3.37
C LYS A 205 -5.39 11.54 -2.43
N SER A 206 -5.10 11.59 -1.13
CA SER A 206 -6.11 11.57 -0.06
C SER A 206 -6.40 12.95 0.50
N GLY A 207 -5.41 13.87 0.49
CA GLY A 207 -5.50 15.19 1.15
C GLY A 207 -5.48 15.14 2.69
N GLU A 208 -5.95 14.05 3.28
CA GLU A 208 -6.02 13.78 4.71
C GLU A 208 -5.22 12.52 5.08
N TRP A 209 -5.00 12.31 6.38
CA TRP A 209 -4.45 11.05 6.89
C TRP A 209 -5.46 9.91 6.71
N VAL A 210 -5.02 8.82 6.09
CA VAL A 210 -5.83 7.63 5.81
C VAL A 210 -5.09 6.38 6.28
N ILE A 211 -5.84 5.32 6.60
CA ILE A 211 -5.30 3.98 6.79
C ILE A 211 -5.57 3.19 5.52
N LEU A 212 -4.50 2.77 4.87
CA LEU A 212 -4.51 1.89 3.72
C LEU A 212 -4.14 0.48 4.19
N ASP A 213 -4.59 -0.54 3.48
CA ASP A 213 -4.29 -1.91 3.84
C ASP A 213 -4.10 -2.83 2.63
N PHE A 214 -3.38 -3.93 2.88
CA PHE A 214 -3.32 -5.07 1.97
C PHE A 214 -3.79 -6.31 2.72
N ALA A 215 -4.81 -6.97 2.18
CA ALA A 215 -5.36 -8.25 2.65
C ALA A 215 -6.00 -8.22 4.07
N LYS A 216 -6.43 -7.05 4.55
CA LYS A 216 -7.15 -6.95 5.82
C LYS A 216 -8.49 -7.70 5.72
N PRO A 217 -8.88 -8.46 6.77
CA PRO A 217 -10.17 -9.16 6.82
C PRO A 217 -11.38 -8.26 6.97
#